data_AF-A0A7W1HNT9-F1
#
_entry.id   AF-A0A7W1HNT9-F1
#
_cell.length_a   1.000
_cell.length_b   1.000
_cell.length_c   1.000
_cell.angle_alpha   90.00
_cell.angle_beta   90.00
_cell.angle_gamma   90.00
#
_symmetry.space_group_name_H-M   'P 1'
#
loop_
_entity.id
_entity.type
_entity.pdbx_description
1 polymer ?
#
loop_
_entity_poly.entity_id
_entity_poly.type
_entity_poly.pdbx_seq_one_letter_code
_entity_poly.pdbx_strand_id
1 'polypeptide(L)'
;MGGAGFALNPLQQYRVVQLAPCTRNVALSLNASAIYLGQGAGAGLGALALGYGSLATLGWTGSICILAALAVLLLTSREKRPDVAPEC
;
A
#
# COMPACT_ATOMS: atom_id res chain seq x y z
N MET A 1 2.66 7.62 -18.18
CA MET A 1 3.36 7.66 -16.87
C MET A 1 3.19 6.31 -16.20
N GLY A 2 4.22 5.47 -16.13
CA GLY A 2 4.08 4.09 -15.61
C GLY A 2 5.36 3.46 -15.08
N GLY A 3 6.55 3.95 -15.44
CA GLY A 3 7.81 3.33 -15.03
C GLY A 3 8.19 3.52 -13.55
N ALA A 4 7.87 4.68 -12.96
CA ALA A 4 8.35 5.01 -11.62
C ALA A 4 7.72 4.14 -10.51
N GLY A 5 6.41 3.84 -10.60
CA GLY A 5 5.72 2.99 -9.61
C GLY A 5 6.17 1.52 -9.67
N PHE A 6 6.48 1.01 -10.85
CA PHE A 6 6.99 -0.35 -11.03
C PHE A 6 8.45 -0.50 -10.57
N ALA A 7 9.30 0.50 -10.79
CA ALA A 7 10.71 0.46 -10.40
C ALA A 7 10.93 0.62 -8.87
N LEU A 8 10.02 1.29 -8.17
CA LEU A 8 10.08 1.46 -6.72
C LEU A 8 9.66 0.19 -5.95
N ASN A 9 8.81 -0.64 -6.55
CA ASN A 9 8.33 -1.89 -5.96
C ASN A 9 9.46 -2.87 -5.58
N PRO A 10 10.40 -3.23 -6.50
CA PRO A 10 11.52 -4.10 -6.16
C PRO A 10 12.49 -3.46 -5.15
N LEU A 11 12.64 -2.13 -5.15
CA LEU A 11 13.46 -1.42 -4.16
C LEU A 11 12.85 -1.45 -2.75
N GLN A 12 11.53 -1.34 -2.63
CA GLN A 12 10.82 -1.51 -1.36
C GLN A 12 10.86 -2.96 -0.87
N GLN A 13 10.70 -3.92 -1.77
CA GLN A 13 10.79 -5.34 -1.46
C GLN A 13 12.19 -5.74 -0.97
N TYR A 14 13.25 -5.21 -1.58
CA TYR A 14 14.64 -5.45 -1.15
C TYR A 14 14.91 -4.96 0.29
N ARG A 15 14.26 -3.88 0.73
CA ARG A 15 14.42 -3.34 2.08
C ARG A 15 13.72 -4.19 3.14
N VAL A 16 12.55 -4.75 2.83
CA VAL A 16 11.82 -5.71 3.69
C VAL A 16 12.57 -7.03 3.81
N VAL A 17 13.19 -7.46 2.71
CA VAL A 17 14.11 -8.60 2.67
C VAL A 17 15.20 -8.42 3.70
N GLN A 18 15.93 -7.31 3.67
CA GLN A 18 17.07 -7.07 4.55
C GLN A 18 16.72 -6.99 6.05
N LEU A 19 15.51 -6.54 6.41
CA LEU A 19 15.13 -6.26 7.81
C LEU A 19 14.58 -7.48 8.60
N ALA A 20 14.17 -8.57 7.94
CA ALA A 20 13.63 -9.75 8.64
C ALA A 20 13.96 -11.06 7.87
N PRO A 21 15.13 -11.69 8.09
CA PRO A 21 15.57 -12.87 7.34
C PRO A 21 14.60 -14.05 7.44
N CYS A 22 14.02 -14.30 8.62
CA CYS A 22 13.19 -15.46 8.90
C CYS A 22 11.72 -15.34 8.44
N THR A 23 11.21 -14.12 8.24
CA THR A 23 9.80 -13.87 7.83
C THR A 23 9.67 -13.15 6.48
N ARG A 24 10.79 -12.97 5.79
CA ARG A 24 10.97 -12.30 4.48
C ARG A 24 9.93 -12.67 3.43
N ASN A 25 9.80 -13.96 3.12
CA ASN A 25 8.92 -14.41 2.04
C ASN A 25 7.43 -14.18 2.37
N VAL A 26 7.07 -14.28 3.64
CA VAL A 26 5.70 -14.00 4.11
C VAL A 26 5.40 -12.52 4.04
N ALA A 27 6.33 -11.65 4.47
CA ALA A 27 6.15 -10.20 4.38
C ALA A 27 6.07 -9.71 2.92
N LEU A 28 6.87 -10.29 2.03
CA LEU A 28 6.84 -9.98 0.60
C LEU A 28 5.54 -10.42 -0.07
N SER A 29 5.05 -11.63 0.22
CA SER A 29 3.78 -12.10 -0.34
C SER A 29 2.60 -11.27 0.17
N LEU A 30 2.62 -10.88 1.45
CA LEU A 30 1.60 -10.01 2.02
C LEU A 30 1.60 -8.61 1.38
N ASN A 31 2.79 -8.03 1.15
CA ASN A 31 2.93 -6.74 0.48
C ASN A 31 2.42 -6.79 -0.97
N ALA A 32 2.77 -7.84 -1.72
CA ALA A 32 2.28 -8.03 -3.08
C ALA A 32 0.75 -8.16 -3.12
N SER A 33 0.18 -8.97 -2.22
CA SER A 33 -1.28 -9.10 -2.08
C SER A 33 -1.95 -7.77 -1.75
N ALA A 34 -1.39 -6.98 -0.84
CA ALA A 34 -1.91 -5.66 -0.49
C ALA A 34 -1.89 -4.70 -1.69
N ILE A 35 -0.84 -4.72 -2.51
CA ILE A 35 -0.75 -3.91 -3.73
C ILE A 35 -1.84 -4.32 -4.73
N TYR A 36 -2.00 -5.63 -5.00
CA TYR A 36 -3.01 -6.10 -5.96
C TYR A 36 -4.44 -5.82 -5.48
N LEU A 37 -4.72 -6.00 -4.19
CA LEU A 37 -6.00 -5.64 -3.60
C LEU A 37 -6.27 -4.14 -3.72
N GLY A 38 -5.28 -3.29 -3.44
CA GLY A 38 -5.38 -1.84 -3.60
C GLY A 38 -5.66 -1.42 -5.04
N GLN A 39 -5.00 -2.05 -6.01
CA GLN A 39 -5.24 -1.81 -7.44
C GLN A 39 -6.67 -2.18 -7.85
N GLY A 40 -7.15 -3.36 -7.45
CA GLY A 40 -8.50 -3.82 -7.77
C GLY A 40 -9.58 -2.93 -7.13
N ALA A 41 -9.43 -2.61 -5.84
CA ALA A 41 -10.34 -1.74 -5.13
C ALA A 41 -10.35 -0.32 -5.72
N GLY A 42 -9.18 0.24 -6.02
CA GLY A 42 -9.05 1.56 -6.64
C GLY A 42 -9.67 1.64 -8.04
N ALA A 43 -9.49 0.60 -8.86
CA ALA A 43 -10.14 0.51 -10.16
C ALA A 43 -11.67 0.43 -10.05
N GLY A 44 -12.19 -0.37 -9.12
CA GLY A 44 -13.62 -0.48 -8.85
C GLY A 44 -14.23 0.84 -8.38
N LEU A 45 -13.59 1.50 -7.40
CA LEU A 45 -14.02 2.80 -6.90
C LEU A 45 -13.96 3.89 -7.97
N GLY A 46 -12.91 3.91 -8.80
CA GLY A 46 -12.77 4.83 -9.92
C GLY A 46 -13.86 4.63 -10.98
N ALA A 47 -14.17 3.37 -11.32
CA ALA A 47 -15.23 3.03 -12.26
C ALA A 47 -16.61 3.47 -11.75
N LEU A 48 -16.92 3.24 -10.46
CA LEU A 48 -18.16 3.70 -9.84
C LEU A 48 -18.25 5.23 -9.79
N ALA A 49 -17.15 5.91 -9.45
CA ALA A 49 -17.11 7.37 -9.39
C ALA A 49 -17.38 8.01 -10.76
N LEU A 50 -16.87 7.42 -11.84
CA LEU A 50 -17.16 7.87 -13.22
C LEU A 50 -18.55 7.45 -13.68
N GLY A 51 -19.04 6.28 -13.27
CA GLY A 51 -20.35 5.76 -13.68
C GLY A 51 -21.53 6.53 -13.09
N TYR A 52 -21.39 7.03 -11.85
CA TYR A 52 -22.45 7.77 -11.14
C TYR A 52 -22.16 9.29 -11.00
N GLY A 53 -21.03 9.77 -11.51
CA GLY A 53 -20.55 11.13 -11.32
C GLY A 53 -19.96 11.78 -12.56
N SER A 54 -19.19 12.85 -12.37
CA SER A 54 -18.44 13.55 -13.43
C SER A 54 -16.94 13.39 -13.21
N LEU A 55 -16.10 13.86 -14.13
CA LEU A 55 -14.64 13.77 -13.96
C LEU A 55 -14.14 14.41 -12.64
N ALA A 56 -14.90 15.36 -12.07
CA ALA A 56 -14.59 15.99 -10.78
C ALA A 56 -14.77 15.04 -9.57
N THR A 57 -15.65 14.03 -9.64
CA THR A 57 -15.85 13.07 -8.54
C THR A 57 -14.63 12.17 -8.36
N LEU A 58 -13.85 11.96 -9.43
CA LEU A 58 -12.61 11.20 -9.38
C LEU A 58 -11.55 11.86 -8.49
N GLY A 59 -11.47 13.19 -8.51
CA GLY A 59 -10.55 13.95 -7.67
C GLY A 59 -10.88 13.85 -6.18
N TRP A 60 -12.18 13.92 -5.83
CA TRP A 60 -12.65 13.75 -4.47
C TRP A 60 -12.48 12.32 -3.95
N THR A 61 -12.85 11.31 -4.75
CA THR A 61 -12.63 9.89 -4.43
C THR A 61 -11.15 9.61 -4.18
N GLY A 62 -10.26 10.09 -5.06
CA GLY A 62 -8.81 9.93 -4.89
C GLY A 62 -8.29 10.59 -3.62
N SER A 63 -8.70 11.83 -3.32
CA SER A 63 -8.31 12.54 -2.09
C SER A 63 -8.75 11.80 -0.83
N ILE A 64 -10.00 11.34 -0.76
CA ILE A 64 -10.50 10.58 0.39
C ILE A 64 -9.69 9.29 0.58
N CYS A 65 -9.38 8.58 -0.51
CA CYS A 65 -8.57 7.36 -0.46
C CYS A 65 -7.16 7.62 0.08
N ILE A 66 -6.52 8.71 -0.35
CA ILE A 66 -5.19 9.11 0.13
C ILE A 66 -5.24 9.52 1.60
N LEU A 67 -6.25 10.29 2.02
CA LEU A 67 -6.43 10.68 3.41
C LEU A 67 -6.65 9.47 4.33
N ALA A 68 -7.46 8.50 3.88
CA ALA A 68 -7.66 7.25 4.60
C ALA A 68 -6.35 6.44 4.72
N ALA A 69 -5.59 6.32 3.64
CA ALA A 69 -4.29 5.65 3.65
C ALA A 69 -3.30 6.35 4.61
N LEU A 70 -3.28 7.69 4.61
CA LEU A 70 -2.46 8.48 5.52
C LEU A 70 -2.86 8.26 6.99
N ALA A 71 -4.16 8.21 7.29
CA ALA A 71 -4.66 7.92 8.63
C ALA A 71 -4.22 6.52 9.10
N VAL A 72 -4.36 5.50 8.25
CA VAL A 72 -3.89 4.13 8.55
C VAL A 72 -2.38 4.12 8.79
N LEU A 73 -1.60 4.82 7.97
CA LEU A 73 -0.14 4.93 8.15
C LEU A 73 0.21 5.58 9.51
N LEU A 74 -0.46 6.66 9.88
CA LEU A 74 -0.22 7.34 11.15
C LEU A 74 -0.59 6.47 12.35
N LEU A 75 -1.72 5.76 12.29
CA LEU A 75 -2.16 4.85 13.35
C LEU A 75 -1.20 3.66 13.51
N THR A 76 -0.75 3.06 12.42
CA THR A 76 0.16 1.90 12.46
C THR A 76 1.60 2.28 12.79
N SER A 77 2.03 3.50 12.45
CA SER A 77 3.35 4.02 12.83
C SER A 77 3.43 4.35 14.32
N ARG A 78 2.29 4.64 14.97
CA ARG A 78 2.19 4.83 16.42
C ARG A 78 2.34 3.51 17.17
N GLU A 79 1.83 2.42 16.58
CA GLU A 79 1.88 1.06 17.15
C GLU A 79 3.27 0.41 17.00
N LYS A 80 4.06 0.79 15.98
CA LYS A 80 5.41 0.27 15.74
C LYS A 80 6.48 0.86 16.68
N ARG A 81 6.32 0.63 17.98
CA ARG A 81 7.46 0.24 18.82
C ARG A 81 7.36 -1.25 19.14
N PRO A 82 7.72 -2.17 18.23
CA PRO A 82 7.85 -3.58 18.58
C PRO A 82 9.23 -3.80 19.19
N ASP A 83 9.17 -4.36 20.39
CA ASP A 83 10.20 -5.03 21.16
C ASP A 83 11.25 -5.76 20.30
N VAL A 84 12.52 -5.65 20.71
CA VAL A 84 13.64 -6.42 20.15
C VAL A 84 13.51 -7.87 20.63
N ALA A 85 13.20 -8.82 19.75
CA ALA A 85 13.42 -10.26 20.01
C ALA A 85 13.32 -11.12 18.75
N PRO A 86 13.95 -12.31 18.70
CA PRO A 86 15.28 -12.70 19.19
C PRO A 86 16.20 -13.16 18.04
N GLU A 87 17.43 -13.50 18.37
CA GLU A 87 18.45 -14.11 17.50
C GLU A 87 17.96 -15.33 16.68
N CYS A 88 18.49 -15.42 15.45
CA CYS A 88 18.43 -16.61 14.61
C CYS A 88 19.71 -17.43 14.78
#